data_AF-J4NUR1-F1
#
_entry.id   AF-J4NUR1-F1
#
_cell.length_a   1.000
_cell.length_b   1.000
_cell.length_c   1.000
_cell.angle_alpha   90.00
_cell.angle_beta   90.00
_cell.angle_gamma   90.00
#
_symmetry.space_group_name_H-M   'P 1'
#
loop_
_entity.id
_entity.type
_entity.pdbx_description
1 polymer ?
#
loop_
_entity_poly.entity_id
_entity_poly.type
_entity_poly.pdbx_seq_one_letter_code
_entity_poly.pdbx_strand_id
1 'polypeptide(L)'
;MKKKWIVVLAGILLFGVGYIMLMISPDPMEENLELARQAENPKEAAAAIAANNSKSAVSSTIAYLFVGGGMATTAAGIFMSGKKEESEEKS
;
A
#
# COMPACT_ATOMS: atom_id res chain seq x y z
N MET A 1 3.33 18.73 21.25
CA MET A 1 2.52 18.92 20.00
C MET A 1 3.24 18.57 18.68
N LYS A 2 4.52 18.94 18.48
CA LYS A 2 5.23 18.75 17.18
C LYS A 2 5.34 17.29 16.72
N LYS A 3 5.59 16.36 17.66
CA LYS A 3 5.71 14.92 17.40
C LYS A 3 4.46 14.30 16.79
N LYS A 4 3.28 14.76 17.21
CA LYS A 4 1.98 14.33 16.68
C LYS A 4 1.89 14.59 15.18
N TRP A 5 2.20 15.82 14.77
CA TRP A 5 2.14 16.24 13.38
C TRP A 5 3.17 15.53 12.50
N ILE A 6 4.36 15.24 13.04
CA ILE A 6 5.36 14.42 12.34
C ILE A 6 4.79 13.04 12.01
N VAL A 7 4.12 12.38 12.97
CA VAL A 7 3.50 11.06 12.75
C VAL A 7 2.37 11.15 11.71
N VAL A 8 1.51 12.17 11.80
CA VAL A 8 0.42 12.38 10.83
C VAL A 8 0.97 12.59 9.41
N LEU A 9 1.97 13.45 9.25
CA LEU A 9 2.59 13.74 7.95
C LEU A 9 3.31 12.51 7.39
N ALA A 10 4.00 11.73 8.23
CA ALA A 10 4.62 10.48 7.81
C ALA A 10 3.57 9.47 7.30
N GLY A 11 2.43 9.36 7.99
CA GLY A 11 1.33 8.50 7.54
C GLY A 11 0.73 8.95 6.20
N ILE A 12 0.53 10.26 6.02
CA ILE A 12 0.03 10.82 4.75
C ILE A 12 1.01 10.57 3.61
N LEU A 13 2.31 10.73 3.87
CA LEU A 13 3.36 10.46 2.88
C LEU A 13 3.38 8.98 2.46
N LEU A 14 3.35 8.06 3.42
CA LEU A 14 3.28 6.62 3.15
C LEU A 14 2.03 6.26 2.36
N PHE A 15 0.87 6.78 2.76
CA PHE A 15 -0.38 6.59 2.04
C PHE A 15 -0.27 7.10 0.59
N GLY A 16 0.24 8.32 0.40
CA GLY A 16 0.40 8.92 -0.91
C GLY A 16 1.30 8.09 -1.83
N VAL A 17 2.44 7.60 -1.31
CA VAL A 17 3.34 6.71 -2.06
C VAL A 17 2.62 5.41 -2.46
N GLY A 18 1.98 4.73 -1.51
CA GLY A 18 1.24 3.50 -1.79
C GLY A 18 0.10 3.71 -2.80
N TYR A 19 -0.65 4.80 -2.68
CA TYR A 19 -1.74 5.15 -3.58
C TYR A 19 -1.24 5.43 -5.01
N ILE A 20 -0.14 6.18 -5.15
CA ILE A 20 0.47 6.43 -6.46
C ILE A 20 0.94 5.12 -7.09
N MET A 21 1.56 4.21 -6.32
CA MET A 21 1.96 2.89 -6.82
C MET A 21 0.77 2.10 -7.36
N LEU A 22 -0.38 2.13 -6.69
CA LEU A 22 -1.60 1.48 -7.19
C LEU A 22 -2.14 2.15 -8.45
N MET A 23 -2.10 3.49 -8.54
CA MET A 23 -2.66 4.24 -9.67
C MET A 23 -1.88 4.05 -10.97
N ILE A 24 -0.56 3.84 -10.89
CA ILE A 24 0.29 3.54 -12.05
C ILE A 24 0.39 2.03 -12.35
N SER A 25 -0.22 1.17 -11.53
CA SER A 25 -0.20 -0.27 -11.77
C SER A 25 -1.12 -0.62 -12.95
N PRO A 26 -0.69 -1.53 -13.85
CA PRO A 26 -1.54 -1.97 -14.96
C PRO A 26 -2.80 -2.67 -14.45
N ASP A 27 -3.88 -2.63 -15.24
CA ASP A 27 -5.11 -3.35 -14.91
C ASP A 27 -4.86 -4.87 -15.08
N PRO A 28 -4.87 -5.64 -13.97
CA PRO A 28 -4.59 -7.07 -14.04
C PRO A 28 -5.66 -7.85 -14.80
N MET A 29 -6.89 -7.32 -14.90
CA MET A 29 -7.96 -7.97 -15.65
C MET A 29 -7.74 -7.84 -17.15
N GLU A 30 -7.35 -6.66 -17.62
CA GLU A 30 -7.07 -6.43 -19.04
C GLU A 30 -5.90 -7.31 -19.51
N GLU A 31 -4.80 -7.34 -18.76
CA GLU A 31 -3.66 -8.21 -19.07
C GLU A 31 -4.05 -9.69 -19.09
N ASN A 32 -4.83 -10.15 -18.10
CA ASN A 32 -5.26 -11.54 -18.03
C ASN A 32 -6.23 -11.92 -19.17
N LEU A 33 -7.06 -10.98 -19.64
CA LEU A 33 -7.90 -11.18 -20.83
C LEU A 33 -7.08 -11.32 -22.11
N GLU A 34 -6.02 -10.52 -22.25
CA GLU A 34 -5.10 -10.65 -23.38
C GLU A 34 -4.34 -11.98 -23.35
N LEU A 35 -3.86 -12.42 -22.19
CA LEU A 35 -3.22 -13.73 -22.01
C LEU A 35 -4.18 -14.87 -22.34
N ALA A 36 -5.45 -14.77 -21.95
CA ALA A 36 -6.46 -15.77 -22.29
C ALA A 36 -6.75 -15.84 -23.79
N ARG A 37 -6.69 -14.71 -24.50
CA ARG A 37 -6.87 -14.64 -25.97
C ARG A 37 -5.69 -15.23 -26.75
N GLN A 38 -4.49 -15.17 -26.19
CA GLN A 38 -3.27 -15.67 -26.83
C GLN A 38 -3.01 -17.16 -26.60
N ALA A 39 -3.63 -17.75 -25.57
CA ALA A 39 -3.45 -19.15 -25.23
C ALA A 39 -4.15 -20.09 -26.21
N GLU A 40 -3.54 -21.23 -26.52
CA GLU A 40 -4.13 -22.22 -27.44
C GLU A 40 -5.26 -23.02 -26.78
N ASN A 41 -5.29 -23.06 -25.45
CA ASN A 41 -6.26 -23.83 -24.68
C ASN A 41 -6.46 -23.26 -23.25
N PRO A 42 -7.55 -23.67 -22.55
CA PRO A 42 -7.86 -23.14 -21.21
C PRO A 42 -6.80 -23.44 -20.14
N LYS A 43 -6.06 -24.55 -20.26
CA LYS A 43 -5.03 -24.92 -19.29
C LYS A 43 -3.83 -23.99 -19.40
N GLU A 44 -3.43 -23.66 -20.63
CA GLU A 44 -2.37 -22.70 -20.91
C GLU A 44 -2.77 -21.28 -20.47
N ALA A 45 -4.01 -20.86 -20.74
CA ALA A 45 -4.55 -19.59 -20.28
C ALA A 45 -4.46 -19.47 -18.74
N ALA A 46 -4.88 -20.51 -18.01
CA ALA A 46 -4.82 -20.53 -16.55
C ALA A 46 -3.38 -20.44 -16.02
N ALA A 47 -2.43 -21.12 -16.67
CA ALA A 47 -1.02 -21.07 -16.29
C ALA A 47 -0.41 -19.67 -16.54
N ALA A 48 -0.71 -19.05 -17.68
CA ALA A 48 -0.24 -17.71 -18.02
C ALA A 48 -0.81 -16.65 -17.07
N ILE A 49 -2.11 -16.71 -16.77
CA ILE A 49 -2.78 -15.83 -15.80
C ILE A 49 -2.18 -16.00 -14.40
N ALA A 50 -1.95 -17.23 -13.95
CA ALA A 50 -1.35 -17.50 -12.65
C ALA A 50 0.07 -16.93 -12.54
N ALA A 51 0.88 -17.08 -13.60
CA ALA A 51 2.21 -16.50 -13.67
C ALA A 51 2.17 -14.96 -13.64
N ASN A 52 1.22 -14.34 -14.35
CA ASN A 52 1.04 -12.89 -14.36
C ASN A 52 0.64 -12.35 -12.98
N ASN A 53 -0.35 -12.99 -12.33
CA ASN A 53 -0.79 -12.62 -10.99
C ASN A 53 0.34 -12.77 -9.95
N SER A 54 1.16 -13.80 -10.08
CA SER A 54 2.32 -14.02 -9.21
C SER A 54 3.39 -12.92 -9.39
N LYS A 55 3.67 -12.53 -10.64
CA LYS A 55 4.62 -11.45 -10.96
C LYS A 55 4.21 -10.11 -10.33
N SER A 56 2.92 -9.81 -10.31
CA SER A 56 2.38 -8.56 -9.74
C SER A 56 2.09 -8.64 -8.24
N ALA A 57 2.20 -9.81 -7.61
CA ALA A 57 1.86 -10.01 -6.20
C ALA A 57 2.76 -9.20 -5.25
N VAL A 58 4.07 -9.12 -5.54
CA VAL A 58 5.03 -8.43 -4.66
C VAL A 58 4.80 -6.92 -4.68
N SER A 59 4.71 -6.32 -5.87
CA SER A 59 4.51 -4.88 -6.01
C SER A 59 3.17 -4.43 -5.41
N SER A 60 2.09 -5.17 -5.69
CA SER A 60 0.78 -4.90 -5.10
C SER A 60 0.78 -5.04 -3.58
N THR A 61 1.43 -6.06 -3.03
CA THR A 61 1.57 -6.23 -1.58
C THR A 61 2.28 -5.04 -0.94
N ILE A 62 3.37 -4.57 -1.53
CA ILE A 62 4.12 -3.39 -1.04
C ILE A 62 3.24 -2.14 -1.11
N ALA A 63 2.52 -1.94 -2.21
CA ALA A 63 1.63 -0.80 -2.38
C ALA A 63 0.50 -0.80 -1.32
N TYR A 64 -0.15 -1.95 -1.10
CA TYR A 64 -1.18 -2.09 -0.07
C TYR A 64 -0.62 -1.96 1.35
N LEU A 65 0.60 -2.42 1.60
CA LEU A 65 1.28 -2.18 2.89
C LEU A 65 1.47 -0.69 3.14
N PHE A 66 1.88 0.08 2.13
CA PHE A 66 2.02 1.53 2.26
C PHE A 66 0.68 2.26 2.42
N VAL A 67 -0.36 1.85 1.69
CA VAL A 67 -1.71 2.41 1.84
C VAL A 67 -2.27 2.12 3.24
N GLY A 68 -2.30 0.86 3.65
CA GLY A 68 -2.82 0.45 4.95
C GLY A 68 -1.99 0.99 6.11
N GLY A 69 -0.67 0.89 6.01
CA GLY A 69 0.28 1.42 6.98
C GLY A 69 0.21 2.94 7.09
N GLY A 70 0.06 3.65 5.97
CA GLY A 70 -0.14 5.09 5.93
C GLY A 70 -1.42 5.51 6.65
N MET A 71 -2.56 4.87 6.34
CA MET A 71 -3.82 5.11 7.05
C MET A 71 -3.71 4.85 8.55
N ALA A 72 -3.14 3.70 8.94
CA ALA A 72 -2.95 3.35 10.34
C ALA A 72 -2.05 4.34 11.08
N THR A 73 -0.96 4.78 10.45
CA THR A 73 -0.01 5.75 11.02
C THR A 73 -0.65 7.13 11.17
N THR A 74 -1.41 7.58 10.17
CA THR A 74 -2.16 8.84 10.24
C THR A 74 -3.18 8.80 11.36
N ALA A 75 -3.97 7.72 11.48
CA ALA A 75 -4.92 7.55 12.57
C ALA A 75 -4.22 7.54 13.94
N ALA A 76 -3.13 6.78 14.08
CA ALA A 76 -2.34 6.74 15.31
C ALA A 76 -1.83 8.13 15.70
N GLY A 77 -1.36 8.93 14.73
CA GLY A 77 -1.00 10.33 14.92
C GLY A 77 -2.17 11.18 15.42
N ILE A 78 -3.35 11.08 14.80
CA ILE A 78 -4.54 11.83 15.20
C ILE A 78 -4.95 11.53 16.66
N PHE A 79 -4.95 10.25 17.04
CA PHE A 79 -5.34 9.78 18.38
C PHE A 79 -4.22 9.82 19.43
N MET A 80 -3.01 10.25 19.05
CA MET A 80 -1.91 10.41 19.99
C MET A 80 -2.26 11.53 21.00
N SER A 81 -2.64 11.15 22.22
CA SER A 81 -2.88 12.09 23.33
C SER A 81 -1.53 12.62 23.84
N GLY A 82 -1.49 13.88 24.30
CA GLY A 82 -0.27 14.64 24.63
C GLY A 82 0.57 14.15 25.82
N LYS A 83 0.60 12.85 26.12
CA LYS A 83 1.43 12.29 27.20
C LYS A 83 2.90 12.29 26.81
N LYS A 84 3.56 13.41 27.15
CA LYS A 84 4.98 13.62 27.54
C LYS A 84 5.47 14.98 27.04
N GLU A 85 4.90 16.04 27.59
CA GLU A 85 5.63 17.30 27.79
C GLU A 85 5.77 17.63 29.30
N GLU A 86 5.30 16.76 30.21
CA GLU A 86 5.20 17.06 31.65
C GLU A 86 6.18 16.29 32.57
N SER A 87 7.04 15.42 32.02
CA SER A 87 7.95 14.59 32.85
C SER A 87 9.43 15.01 32.82
N GLU A 88 9.78 16.14 32.22
CA GLU A 88 11.18 16.64 32.19
C GLU A 88 11.36 18.04 32.80
N GLU A 89 10.31 18.68 33.35
CA GLU A 89 10.44 19.99 34.03
C GLU A 89 10.46 19.90 35.58
N LYS A 90 10.52 18.69 36.13
CA LYS A 90 10.77 18.48 37.57
C LYS A 90 11.84 17.41 37.80
N SER A 91 13.10 17.78 37.60
CA SER A 91 14.24 17.21 38.33
C SER A 91 15.36 18.22 38.45
#